data_AF-A0A0J0XBG1-F1
#
_entry.id   AF-A0A0J0XBG1-F1
#
_cell.length_a   1.000
_cell.length_b   1.000
_cell.length_c   1.000
_cell.angle_alpha   90.00
_cell.angle_beta   90.00
_cell.angle_gamma   90.00
#
_symmetry.space_group_name_H-M   'P 1'
#
loop_
_entity.id
_entity.type
_entity.pdbx_description
1 polymer ?
#
loop_
_entity_poly.entity_id
_entity_poly.type
_entity_poly.pdbx_seq_one_letter_code
_entity_poly.pdbx_strand_id
1 'polypeptide(L)' 'MAQGAGKLKSKAPSGGRKKGGLTKKGKRDAPPKKIQHVRERATQKKLSSTINNSIERQMVNAASAGKLTIMRNKGGEE' A
#
# COMPACT_ATOMS: atom_id res chain seq x y z
N MET A 1 -45.94 6.27 27.11
CA MET A 1 -45.04 7.26 27.76
C MET A 1 -44.03 6.45 28.55
N ALA A 2 -42.71 6.52 28.40
CA ALA A 2 -41.85 7.66 28.12
C ALA A 2 -40.65 7.26 27.24
N GLN A 3 -40.26 8.17 26.34
CA GLN A 3 -38.98 8.17 25.64
C GLN A 3 -37.87 8.51 26.64
N GLY A 4 -36.99 7.55 26.92
CA GLY A 4 -35.75 7.79 27.67
C GLY A 4 -34.59 7.91 26.69
N ALA A 5 -34.21 9.15 26.36
CA ALA A 5 -33.05 9.46 25.52
C ALA A 5 -31.74 9.06 26.22
N GLY A 6 -31.34 7.80 26.08
CA GLY A 6 -30.03 7.30 26.47
C GLY A 6 -28.98 7.76 25.45
N LYS A 7 -28.21 8.77 25.85
CA LYS A 7 -27.21 9.50 25.05
C LYS A 7 -26.37 8.58 24.14
N LEU A 8 -26.52 8.73 22.82
CA LEU A 8 -25.58 8.19 21.83
C LEU A 8 -24.17 8.68 22.21
N LYS A 9 -23.27 7.75 22.59
CA LYS A 9 -21.88 8.09 22.85
C LYS A 9 -21.32 8.75 21.60
N SER A 10 -20.85 10.00 21.75
CA SER A 10 -20.23 10.76 20.67
C SER A 10 -19.22 9.88 19.96
N LYS A 11 -19.39 9.72 18.63
CA LYS A 11 -18.42 9.07 17.76
C LYS A 11 -17.05 9.67 18.11
N ALA A 12 -16.12 8.84 18.57
CA ALA A 12 -14.72 9.27 18.68
C ALA A 12 -14.32 9.84 17.32
N PRO A 13 -13.57 10.96 17.24
CA PRO A 13 -13.09 11.46 15.97
C PRO A 13 -12.14 10.42 15.36
N SER A 14 -12.70 9.53 14.54
CA SER A 14 -11.96 8.70 13.63
C SER A 14 -11.46 9.61 12.52
N GLY A 15 -10.13 9.73 12.37
CA GLY A 15 -9.56 10.36 11.19
C GLY A 15 -8.65 11.56 11.43
N GLY A 16 -7.78 11.52 12.44
CA GLY A 16 -6.52 12.23 12.27
C GLY A 16 -5.66 11.46 11.27
N ARG A 17 -5.37 12.03 10.08
CA ARG A 17 -4.30 11.50 9.21
C ARG A 17 -3.05 11.40 10.07
N LYS A 18 -2.66 10.19 10.48
CA LYS A 18 -1.33 9.94 11.05
C LYS A 18 -0.37 10.59 10.05
N LYS A 19 0.54 11.47 10.52
CA LYS A 19 1.59 12.06 9.68
C LYS A 19 2.60 10.97 9.27
N GLY A 20 2.12 9.96 8.56
CA GLY A 20 2.93 8.95 7.90
C GLY A 20 3.71 9.61 6.78
N GLY A 21 5.01 9.39 6.76
CA GLY A 21 5.92 9.97 5.76
C GLY A 21 6.85 11.05 6.29
N LEU A 22 6.62 11.59 7.51
CA LEU A 22 7.62 12.41 8.17
C LEU A 22 8.59 11.53 8.95
N THR A 23 9.78 11.34 8.39
CA THR A 23 10.91 10.80 9.16
C THR A 23 11.23 11.74 10.32
N LYS A 24 11.59 11.18 11.49
CA LYS A 24 12.12 11.98 12.61
C LYS A 24 13.30 12.83 12.11
N LYS A 25 13.50 14.01 12.70
CA LYS A 25 14.64 14.88 12.37
C LYS A 25 15.95 14.06 12.40
N GLY A 26 16.77 14.17 11.36
CA GLY A 26 18.03 13.42 11.23
C GLY A 26 17.87 11.95 10.80
N LYS A 27 16.66 11.42 10.60
CA LYS A 27 16.42 10.04 10.11
C LYS A 27 16.13 9.95 8.62
N ARG A 28 16.47 11.00 7.84
CA ARG A 28 16.39 10.93 6.38
C ARG A 28 17.65 10.27 5.86
N ASP A 29 17.45 9.22 5.07
CA ASP A 29 18.48 8.53 4.29
C ASP A 29 19.25 9.49 3.36
N ALA A 30 18.55 10.31 2.57
CA ALA A 30 19.16 11.42 1.84
C ALA A 30 18.93 12.77 2.55
N PRO A 31 20.00 13.52 2.88
CA PRO A 31 19.87 14.84 3.50
C PRO A 31 19.30 15.85 2.47
N PRO A 32 18.27 16.63 2.82
CA PRO A 32 17.54 17.49 1.87
C PRO A 32 18.40 18.63 1.32
N LYS A 33 19.44 19.06 2.04
CA LYS A 33 20.31 20.16 1.63
C LYS A 33 21.41 19.74 0.65
N LYS A 34 21.61 18.43 0.43
CA LYS A 34 22.58 17.93 -0.55
C LYS A 34 21.85 17.54 -1.84
N ILE A 35 21.81 18.48 -2.78
CA ILE A 35 21.00 18.37 -4.01
C ILE A 35 21.36 17.15 -4.84
N GLN A 36 22.65 16.81 -4.96
CA GLN A 36 23.13 15.65 -5.73
C GLN A 36 22.53 14.33 -5.20
N HIS A 37 22.65 14.06 -3.90
CA HIS A 37 22.07 12.87 -3.28
C HIS A 37 20.54 12.80 -3.40
N VAL A 38 19.85 13.93 -3.36
CA VAL A 38 18.39 13.96 -3.58
C VAL A 38 18.05 13.57 -5.02
N ARG A 39 18.81 14.06 -6.01
CA ARG A 39 18.63 13.71 -7.42
C ARG A 39 18.90 12.24 -7.68
N GLU A 40 20.02 11.71 -7.18
CA GLU A 40 20.37 10.28 -7.29
C GLU A 40 19.31 9.38 -6.67
N ARG A 41 18.81 9.74 -5.49
CA ARG A 41 17.74 8.97 -4.84
C ARG A 41 16.44 9.01 -5.63
N ALA A 42 16.11 10.16 -6.22
CA ALA A 42 14.92 10.31 -7.05
C ALA A 42 15.02 9.45 -8.32
N THR A 43 16.18 9.43 -8.98
CA THR A 43 16.40 8.59 -10.17
C THR A 43 16.35 7.10 -9.82
N GLN A 44 17.03 6.68 -8.75
CA GLN A 44 16.97 5.29 -8.26
C GLN A 44 15.53 4.86 -7.95
N LYS A 45 14.77 5.68 -7.20
CA LYS A 45 13.37 5.39 -6.89
C LYS A 45 12.52 5.23 -8.16
N LYS A 46 12.71 6.10 -9.15
CA LYS A 46 12.00 6.02 -10.43
C LYS A 46 12.35 4.72 -11.16
N LEU A 47 13.63 4.41 -11.30
CA LEU A 47 14.13 3.20 -11.96
C LEU A 47 13.56 1.92 -11.31
N SER A 48 13.67 1.78 -9.99
CA SER A 48 13.13 0.64 -9.26
C SER A 48 11.62 0.48 -9.46
N SER A 49 10.86 1.58 -9.43
CA SER A 49 9.41 1.52 -9.66
C SER A 49 9.04 1.09 -11.08
N THR A 50 9.80 1.52 -12.09
CA THR A 50 9.58 1.13 -13.49
C THR A 50 9.92 -0.35 -13.70
N ILE A 51 11.04 -0.82 -13.14
CA ILE A 51 11.46 -2.22 -13.25
C ILE A 51 10.42 -3.14 -12.60
N ASN A 52 10.00 -2.85 -11.37
CA ASN A 52 9.01 -3.66 -10.67
C ASN A 52 7.68 -3.73 -11.44
N ASN A 53 7.17 -2.59 -11.91
CA ASN A 53 5.94 -2.54 -12.71
C ASN A 53 6.08 -3.35 -14.01
N SER A 54 7.22 -3.26 -14.69
CA SER A 54 7.49 -4.06 -15.89
C SER A 54 7.52 -5.56 -15.59
N ILE A 55 8.18 -5.98 -14.51
CA ILE A 55 8.26 -7.38 -14.09
C ILE A 55 6.87 -7.90 -13.72
N GLU A 56 6.09 -7.13 -12.93
CA GLU A 56 4.72 -7.48 -12.57
C GLU A 56 3.85 -7.68 -13.81
N ARG A 57 3.92 -6.77 -14.80
CA ARG A 57 3.20 -6.93 -16.06
C ARG A 57 3.63 -8.15 -16.85
N GLN A 58 4.94 -8.41 -16.94
CA GLN A 58 5.46 -9.59 -17.64
C GLN A 58 5.03 -10.88 -16.93
N MET A 59 5.08 -10.92 -15.60
CA MET A 59 4.64 -12.05 -14.80
C MET A 59 3.14 -12.30 -14.96
N VAL A 60 2.31 -11.26 -14.90
CA VAL A 60 0.86 -11.35 -15.13
C VAL A 60 0.57 -11.81 -16.55
N ASN A 61 1.27 -11.31 -17.56
CA ASN A 61 1.07 -11.77 -18.94
C ASN A 61 1.48 -13.24 -19.11
N ALA A 62 2.59 -13.67 -18.50
CA ALA A 62 3.03 -15.06 -18.52
C ALA A 62 2.05 -15.98 -17.77
N ALA A 63 1.52 -15.54 -16.62
CA ALA A 63 0.56 -16.30 -15.83
C ALA A 63 -0.86 -16.29 -16.44
N SER A 64 -1.25 -15.21 -17.12
CA SER A 64 -2.57 -15.05 -17.76
C SER A 64 -2.63 -15.64 -19.17
N ALA A 65 -1.48 -15.96 -19.79
CA ALA A 65 -1.42 -16.64 -21.07
C ALA A 65 -1.99 -18.07 -21.01
N GLY A 66 -2.22 -18.63 -19.82
CA GLY A 66 -2.86 -19.93 -19.60
C GLY A 66 -4.25 -19.79 -18.97
N LYS A 67 -5.22 -20.61 -19.44
CA LYS A 67 -6.56 -20.72 -18.87
C LYS A 67 -6.47 -21.09 -17.37
N LEU A 68 -6.74 -20.13 -16.49
CA LEU A 68 -6.91 -20.36 -15.05
C LEU A 68 -8.05 -21.36 -14.86
N THR A 69 -7.70 -22.62 -14.59
CA THR A 69 -8.67 -23.68 -14.38
C THR A 69 -8.93 -23.75 -12.88
N ILE A 70 -10.15 -23.45 -12.45
CA ILE A 70 -10.56 -23.59 -11.06
C ILE A 70 -10.53 -25.09 -10.73
N MET A 71 -9.46 -25.56 -10.07
CA MET A 71 -9.45 -26.88 -9.47
C MET A 71 -10.44 -26.87 -8.31
N ARG A 72 -11.67 -27.34 -8.57
CA ARG A 72 -12.59 -27.66 -7.48
C ARG A 72 -11.89 -28.67 -6.58
N ASN A 73 -11.82 -28.39 -5.29
CA ASN A 73 -11.31 -29.34 -4.30
C ASN A 73 -12.00 -30.69 -4.51
N LYS A 74 -11.23 -31.75 -4.73
CA LYS A 74 -11.68 -33.12 -4.42
C LYS A 74 -11.70 -33.27 -2.90
N GLY A 75 -12.67 -32.58 -2.28
CA GLY A 75 -12.97 -32.62 -0.85
C GLY A 75 -14.48 -32.63 -0.66
N GLY A 76 -15.16 -33.42 -1.49
CA GLY A 76 -16.60 -33.62 -1.51
C GLY A 76 -16.88 -34.95 -2.21
N GLU A 77 -16.40 -36.03 -1.60
CA GLU A 77 -17.12 -37.30 -1.67
C GLU A 77 -18.16 -37.21 -0.56
N GLU A 78 -19.42 -36.97 -0.97
CA GLU A 78 -20.68 -37.47 -0.41
C GLU A 78 -21.85 -37.00 -1.29
#